data_AF-A0A3L6E2U8-F1
#
_entry.id   AF-A0A3L6E2U8-F1
#
_cell.length_a   1.000
_cell.length_b   1.000
_cell.length_c   1.000
_cell.angle_alpha   90.00
_cell.angle_beta   90.00
_cell.angle_gamma   90.00
#
_symmetry.space_group_name_H-M   'P 1'
#
loop_
_entity.id
_entity.type
_entity.pdbx_description
1 polymer ?
#
loop_
_entity_poly.entity_id
_entity_poly.type
_entity_poly.pdbx_seq_one_letter_code
_entity_poly.pdbx_strand_id
1 'polypeptide(L)'
;MAAPKKTMRALRYDKYGGGAEGLKHVEVPVPSPSKGEVLLKLEAASINPIDWKIQKGMVRPFLPRKFPFIPGTPYCSDKLTYHLWRKNGGGLAEYAVAPASLTVARPPEVSAAEGASLPTAASTALQQLKAAGVSSFDGGSGSGADSDGPKNVLVTAASGGVGHYAVQLAKLAGLRVTATCGARNLGLVAGLGADEVLDYKTPEGARLLSPSGTRYDAVAHCATGTPWSVFAPVLADRATVVDVTPGVAAAAKSFLQKVTFSRKRLVPLVLIPKKEEMEWLVEMTRQGKLRTVVDSSIRYIRLINQRTRHYRSSPRLTSELLTSPKSLLVSIKFSKLLEESALKILGVEKIASQQEIKKVYHKLALRLHPDKNPRDEALVGEAANNLQEYFRTMHKKVTEADIEEFEAKYRGSNSEKTDLKELYTKHKGNMNRLFCTMICSKPKLDSHRSKDIIDEAIGEGELKSTKVYEKWAKKISGMEPPTNPLERRAKAERKKQFNSILSNIMSKCDSKASSSEPTEEELEQAQQRLESRRAKRRK
;
A
#
# COMPACT_ATOMS: atom_id res chain seq x y z
N MET A 1 6.84 45.73 -0.75
CA MET A 1 7.22 44.30 -0.76
C MET A 1 7.96 43.99 0.52
N ALA A 2 7.66 42.89 1.22
CA ALA A 2 8.41 42.51 2.43
C ALA A 2 9.86 42.16 2.05
N ALA A 3 10.83 42.52 2.90
CA ALA A 3 12.24 42.17 2.70
C ALA A 3 12.39 40.64 2.53
N PRO A 4 13.25 40.16 1.60
CA PRO A 4 13.46 38.73 1.42
C PRO A 4 13.98 38.12 2.73
N LYS A 5 13.37 37.02 3.16
CA LYS A 5 13.83 36.31 4.36
C LYS A 5 15.29 35.92 4.19
N LYS A 6 16.12 36.13 5.22
CA LYS A 6 17.53 35.68 5.23
C LYS A 6 17.64 34.15 5.34
N THR A 7 16.65 33.52 5.95
CA THR A 7 16.58 32.07 6.21
C THR A 7 15.26 31.47 5.74
N MET A 8 15.27 30.16 5.52
CA MET A 8 14.11 29.36 5.17
C MET A 8 14.12 28.04 5.93
N ARG A 9 12.94 27.46 6.06
CA ARG A 9 12.76 26.09 6.54
C ARG A 9 13.07 25.11 5.41
N ALA A 10 13.78 24.03 5.74
CA ALA A 10 14.03 22.90 4.85
C ALA A 10 13.95 21.56 5.60
N LEU A 11 13.72 20.48 4.84
CA LEU A 11 13.97 19.12 5.27
C LEU A 11 15.28 18.65 4.64
N ARG A 12 16.24 18.24 5.47
CA ARG A 12 17.54 17.75 5.01
C ARG A 12 17.85 16.38 5.58
N TYR A 13 18.74 15.65 4.93
CA TYR A 13 19.43 14.54 5.57
C TYR A 13 20.93 14.82 5.59
N ASP A 14 21.63 14.27 6.58
CA ASP A 14 23.07 14.49 6.79
C ASP A 14 23.93 13.30 6.32
N LYS A 15 23.30 12.18 5.96
CA LYS A 15 23.97 10.97 5.44
C LYS A 15 23.00 10.13 4.61
N TYR A 16 23.55 9.14 3.91
CA TYR A 16 22.73 8.08 3.29
C TYR A 16 22.12 7.16 4.35
N GLY A 17 20.97 6.57 4.03
CA GLY A 17 20.25 5.64 4.90
C GLY A 17 19.51 6.33 6.05
N GLY A 18 18.70 5.56 6.80
CA GLY A 18 17.83 6.09 7.85
C GLY A 18 16.42 6.46 7.37
N GLY A 19 16.13 6.38 6.07
CA GLY A 19 14.78 6.56 5.54
C GLY A 19 14.14 7.88 5.97
N ALA A 20 12.86 7.82 6.33
CA ALA A 20 12.12 9.00 6.82
C ALA A 20 12.68 9.55 8.14
N GLU A 21 13.17 8.69 9.05
CA GLU A 21 13.74 9.10 10.33
C GLU A 21 15.05 9.91 10.16
N GLY A 22 15.72 9.74 9.02
CA GLY A 22 16.92 10.49 8.66
C GLY A 22 16.64 11.92 8.16
N LEU A 23 15.38 12.28 7.88
CA LEU A 23 15.00 13.64 7.48
C LEU A 23 14.86 14.53 8.71
N LYS A 24 15.67 15.58 8.77
CA LYS A 24 15.69 16.59 9.82
C LYS A 24 15.09 17.89 9.31
N HIS A 25 14.18 18.45 10.09
CA HIS A 25 13.75 19.82 9.90
C HIS A 25 14.81 20.80 10.40
N VAL A 26 15.15 21.77 9.56
CA VAL A 26 16.22 22.71 9.80
C VAL A 26 15.88 24.08 9.25
N GLU A 27 16.49 25.11 9.82
CA GLU A 27 16.52 26.45 9.25
C GLU A 27 17.87 26.65 8.56
N VAL A 28 17.84 27.12 7.31
CA VAL A 28 19.02 27.29 6.45
C VAL A 28 18.93 28.64 5.71
N PRO A 29 20.04 29.21 5.23
CA PRO A 29 19.99 30.42 4.41
C PRO A 29 19.11 30.23 3.16
N VAL A 30 18.39 31.28 2.76
CA VAL A 30 17.76 31.30 1.43
C VAL A 30 18.86 31.29 0.38
N PRO A 31 18.82 30.37 -0.61
CA PRO A 31 19.85 30.29 -1.63
C PRO A 31 19.81 31.51 -2.56
N SER A 32 20.99 32.00 -2.98
CA SER A 32 21.11 33.06 -3.98
C SER A 32 21.23 32.44 -5.37
N PRO A 33 20.42 32.89 -6.36
CA PRO A 33 20.53 32.40 -7.73
C PRO A 33 21.80 32.94 -8.41
N SER A 34 22.46 32.09 -9.20
CA SER A 34 23.57 32.49 -10.07
C SER A 34 23.07 33.07 -11.40
N LYS A 35 23.98 33.52 -12.27
CA LYS A 35 23.62 33.95 -13.64
C LYS A 35 22.92 32.81 -14.39
N GLY A 36 21.73 33.09 -14.93
CA GLY A 36 20.90 32.10 -15.64
C GLY A 36 20.02 31.24 -14.74
N GLU A 37 20.01 31.49 -13.43
CA GLU A 37 19.13 30.84 -12.48
C GLU A 37 18.08 31.81 -11.92
N VAL A 38 16.98 31.24 -11.42
CA VAL A 38 15.90 31.96 -10.76
C VAL A 38 15.66 31.39 -9.37
N LEU A 39 15.36 32.27 -8.41
CA LEU A 39 14.92 31.88 -7.07
C LEU A 39 13.41 31.71 -7.08
N LEU A 40 12.96 30.52 -6.68
CA LEU A 40 11.56 30.13 -6.66
C LEU A 40 11.08 29.97 -5.23
N LYS A 41 9.91 30.54 -4.93
CA LYS A 41 9.17 30.27 -3.70
C LYS A 41 8.23 29.10 -3.95
N LEU A 42 8.45 27.98 -3.24
CA LEU A 42 7.78 26.73 -3.57
C LEU A 42 6.36 26.67 -3.00
N GLU A 43 5.40 26.31 -3.86
CA GLU A 43 4.00 26.07 -3.50
C GLU A 43 3.68 24.58 -3.43
N ALA A 44 4.37 23.76 -4.22
CA ALA A 44 4.24 22.33 -4.15
C ALA A 44 5.53 21.63 -4.55
N ALA A 45 5.73 20.42 -4.04
CA ALA A 45 6.82 19.56 -4.48
C ALA A 45 6.31 18.13 -4.61
N SER A 46 6.80 17.38 -5.59
CA SER A 46 6.42 15.99 -5.77
C SER A 46 7.55 15.06 -5.33
N ILE A 47 7.18 13.97 -4.65
CA ILE A 47 8.12 12.93 -4.22
C ILE A 47 8.10 11.79 -5.24
N ASN A 48 9.29 11.38 -5.67
CA ASN A 48 9.48 10.37 -6.70
C ASN A 48 10.30 9.19 -6.18
N PRO A 49 10.21 8.00 -6.81
CA PRO A 49 11.02 6.84 -6.41
C PRO A 49 12.52 7.10 -6.42
N ILE A 50 13.00 8.05 -7.22
CA ILE A 50 14.41 8.42 -7.26
C ILE A 50 14.87 9.06 -5.95
N ASP A 51 14.01 9.80 -5.24
CA ASP A 51 14.38 10.52 -4.01
C ASP A 51 14.79 9.55 -2.90
N TRP A 52 14.00 8.50 -2.65
CA TRP A 52 14.36 7.50 -1.63
C TRP A 52 15.51 6.58 -2.09
N LYS A 53 15.66 6.32 -3.39
CA LYS A 53 16.82 5.58 -3.94
C LYS A 53 18.13 6.36 -3.74
N ILE A 54 18.09 7.68 -3.92
CA ILE A 54 19.19 8.59 -3.58
C ILE A 54 19.46 8.53 -2.08
N GLN A 55 18.43 8.68 -1.25
CA GLN A 55 18.55 8.65 0.21
C GLN A 55 19.20 7.35 0.70
N LYS A 56 18.79 6.20 0.15
CA LYS A 56 19.34 4.87 0.47
C LYS A 56 20.76 4.64 -0.08
N GLY A 57 21.28 5.55 -0.92
CA GLY A 57 22.61 5.43 -1.54
C GLY A 57 22.67 4.46 -2.72
N MET A 58 21.53 3.99 -3.23
CA MET A 58 21.49 3.01 -4.34
C MET A 58 22.06 3.55 -5.66
N VAL A 59 22.07 4.87 -5.83
CA VAL A 59 22.61 5.55 -7.01
C VAL A 59 23.93 6.27 -6.74
N ARG A 60 24.56 6.02 -5.58
CA ARG A 60 25.80 6.70 -5.14
C ARG A 60 26.95 6.64 -6.16
N PRO A 61 27.22 5.53 -6.86
CA PRO A 61 28.31 5.48 -7.85
C PRO A 61 28.14 6.48 -8.99
N PHE A 62 26.90 6.82 -9.36
CA PHE A 62 26.60 7.72 -10.47
C PHE A 62 26.22 9.13 -10.03
N LEU A 63 25.67 9.27 -8.82
CA LEU A 63 25.18 10.51 -8.24
C LEU A 63 25.58 10.62 -6.76
N PRO A 64 26.89 10.79 -6.46
CA PRO A 64 27.35 10.99 -5.10
C PRO A 64 26.87 12.36 -4.57
N ARG A 65 26.09 12.32 -3.50
CA ARG A 65 25.64 13.49 -2.73
C ARG A 65 26.71 13.98 -1.78
N LYS A 66 26.85 15.31 -1.75
CA LYS A 66 27.47 16.04 -0.65
C LYS A 66 26.39 16.29 0.40
N PHE A 67 26.75 16.11 1.66
CA PHE A 67 25.86 16.37 2.80
C PHE A 67 26.31 17.63 3.54
N PRO A 68 25.41 18.38 4.19
CA PRO A 68 23.95 18.16 4.26
C PRO A 68 23.23 18.31 2.90
N PHE A 69 22.12 17.61 2.69
CA PHE A 69 21.38 17.64 1.43
C PHE A 69 19.87 17.77 1.63
N ILE A 70 19.24 18.65 0.85
CA ILE A 70 17.78 18.86 0.83
C ILE A 70 17.19 18.06 -0.36
N PRO A 71 16.31 17.07 -0.13
CA PRO A 71 15.73 16.26 -1.22
C PRO A 71 14.61 16.98 -1.99
N GLY A 72 13.98 16.26 -2.93
CA GLY A 72 12.89 16.75 -3.78
C GLY A 72 13.44 17.20 -5.13
N THR A 73 13.04 16.50 -6.20
CA THR A 73 13.61 16.67 -7.55
C THR A 73 12.63 17.12 -8.64
N PRO A 74 11.32 17.20 -8.38
CA PRO A 74 10.50 18.22 -9.03
C PRO A 74 9.65 19.03 -8.04
N TYR A 75 9.48 20.31 -8.34
CA TYR A 75 8.64 21.21 -7.56
C TYR A 75 8.05 22.32 -8.43
N CYS A 76 7.05 22.98 -7.88
CA CYS A 76 6.30 24.05 -8.49
C CYS A 76 6.25 25.26 -7.56
N SER A 77 6.31 26.43 -8.16
CA SER A 77 6.12 27.73 -7.52
C SER A 77 4.83 28.38 -8.04
N ASP A 78 4.52 29.58 -7.53
CA ASP A 78 3.34 30.37 -7.90
C ASP A 78 3.16 30.48 -9.43
N LYS A 79 4.23 30.79 -10.17
CA LYS A 79 4.14 31.00 -11.63
C LYS A 79 4.95 30.05 -12.49
N LEU A 80 5.76 29.17 -11.88
CA LEU A 80 6.69 28.34 -12.63
C LEU A 80 6.67 26.88 -12.15
N THR A 81 6.60 25.98 -13.12
CA THR A 81 6.85 24.54 -12.99
C THR A 81 8.29 24.25 -13.40
N TYR A 82 8.97 23.35 -12.68
CA TYR A 82 10.41 23.14 -12.87
C TYR A 82 10.84 21.68 -12.72
N HIS A 83 11.77 21.26 -13.59
CA HIS A 83 12.51 20.02 -13.42
C HIS A 83 13.87 20.30 -12.78
N LEU A 84 14.05 19.91 -11.52
CA LEU A 84 15.36 19.99 -10.89
C LEU A 84 16.36 19.09 -11.59
N TRP A 85 17.52 19.65 -11.91
CA TRP A 85 18.65 18.83 -12.28
C TRP A 85 19.04 17.96 -11.09
N ARG A 86 19.18 16.66 -11.35
CA ARG A 86 19.37 15.65 -10.31
C ARG A 86 20.48 16.00 -9.33
N LYS A 87 21.49 16.81 -9.66
CA LYS A 87 22.66 17.06 -8.79
C LYS A 87 22.40 17.92 -7.53
N ASN A 88 21.44 18.85 -7.55
CA ASN A 88 21.37 19.87 -6.50
C ASN A 88 20.26 19.64 -5.45
N GLY A 89 19.16 18.96 -5.80
CA GLY A 89 18.02 18.83 -4.87
C GLY A 89 17.42 20.20 -4.51
N GLY A 90 16.65 20.26 -3.43
CA GLY A 90 16.10 21.53 -2.89
C GLY A 90 14.58 21.62 -2.82
N GLY A 91 13.83 20.63 -3.33
CA GLY A 91 12.37 20.67 -3.38
C GLY A 91 11.65 20.58 -2.04
N LEU A 92 12.29 20.04 -1.01
CA LEU A 92 11.75 19.99 0.34
C LEU A 92 12.21 21.22 1.16
N ALA A 93 11.99 22.41 0.63
CA ALA A 93 12.27 23.69 1.29
C ALA A 93 11.24 24.76 0.91
N GLU A 94 11.24 25.90 1.58
CA GLU A 94 10.36 27.02 1.19
C GLU A 94 10.82 27.74 -0.09
N TYR A 95 12.12 27.69 -0.39
CA TYR A 95 12.70 28.26 -1.59
C TYR A 95 13.69 27.30 -2.24
N ALA A 96 13.84 27.40 -3.56
CA ALA A 96 14.87 26.68 -4.29
C ALA A 96 15.32 27.46 -5.54
N VAL A 97 16.52 27.14 -6.02
CA VAL A 97 17.10 27.75 -7.21
C VAL A 97 16.99 26.78 -8.40
N ALA A 98 16.64 27.33 -9.55
CA ALA A 98 16.40 26.60 -10.78
C ALA A 98 17.02 27.33 -11.99
N PRO A 99 17.66 26.64 -12.96
CA PRO A 99 18.04 27.24 -14.23
C PRO A 99 16.80 27.71 -14.99
N ALA A 100 16.82 28.95 -15.46
CA ALA A 100 15.70 29.55 -16.20
C ALA A 100 15.36 28.77 -17.49
N SER A 101 16.34 28.09 -18.08
CA SER A 101 16.18 27.26 -19.29
C SER A 101 15.32 26.01 -19.08
N LEU A 102 15.07 25.60 -17.83
CA LEU A 102 14.30 24.41 -17.48
C LEU A 102 13.05 24.75 -16.67
N THR A 103 12.72 26.03 -16.54
CA THR A 103 11.49 26.52 -15.90
C THR A 103 10.44 26.90 -16.94
N VAL A 104 9.20 26.52 -16.69
CA VAL A 104 8.06 26.76 -17.58
C VAL A 104 6.95 27.47 -16.82
N ALA A 105 6.25 28.39 -17.48
CA ALA A 105 5.10 29.08 -16.89
C ALA A 105 4.02 28.09 -16.44
N ARG A 106 3.51 28.26 -15.21
CA ARG A 106 2.31 27.58 -14.73
C ARG A 106 1.12 28.52 -14.95
N PRO A 107 0.18 28.17 -15.84
CA PRO A 107 -1.05 28.94 -16.00
C PRO A 107 -1.97 28.71 -14.78
N PRO A 108 -2.85 29.66 -14.44
CA PRO A 108 -3.66 29.61 -13.21
C PRO A 108 -4.62 28.41 -13.15
N GLU A 109 -5.01 27.85 -14.29
CA GLU A 109 -5.86 26.67 -14.41
C GLU A 109 -5.14 25.39 -13.96
N VAL A 110 -3.80 25.38 -14.02
CA VAL A 110 -2.98 24.25 -13.55
C VAL A 110 -2.63 24.51 -12.10
N SER A 111 -3.14 23.68 -11.19
CA SER A 111 -2.82 23.79 -9.77
C SER A 111 -1.32 23.57 -9.51
N ALA A 112 -0.81 24.08 -8.40
CA ALA A 112 0.59 23.87 -8.03
C ALA A 112 0.91 22.37 -7.89
N ALA A 113 -0.08 21.57 -7.47
CA ALA A 113 0.06 20.14 -7.29
C ALA A 113 0.21 19.39 -8.63
N GLU A 114 -0.59 19.76 -9.61
CA GLU A 114 -0.47 19.28 -11.00
C GLU A 114 0.88 19.71 -11.56
N GLY A 115 1.19 21.00 -11.49
CA GLY A 115 2.47 21.57 -11.94
C GLY A 115 3.68 20.83 -11.35
N ALA A 116 3.69 20.54 -10.05
CA ALA A 116 4.80 19.82 -9.42
C ALA A 116 4.94 18.36 -9.88
N SER A 117 3.87 17.77 -10.42
CA SER A 117 3.81 16.36 -10.81
C SER A 117 4.23 16.11 -12.26
N LEU A 118 4.11 17.12 -13.14
CA LEU A 118 4.43 16.98 -14.56
C LEU A 118 5.93 16.76 -14.85
N PRO A 119 6.88 17.51 -14.26
CA PRO A 119 8.27 17.52 -14.71
C PRO A 119 8.90 16.14 -14.76
N THR A 120 8.77 15.35 -13.69
CA THR A 120 9.38 14.01 -13.66
C THR A 120 8.45 12.98 -14.28
N ALA A 121 7.22 12.85 -13.78
CA ALA A 121 6.38 11.70 -14.12
C ALA A 121 5.82 11.78 -15.55
N ALA A 122 5.25 12.92 -15.95
CA ALA A 122 4.65 13.10 -17.26
C ALA A 122 5.72 13.16 -18.37
N SER A 123 6.83 13.87 -18.14
CA SER A 123 7.94 13.89 -19.12
C SER A 123 8.56 12.51 -19.31
N THR A 124 8.66 11.70 -18.25
CA THR A 124 9.12 10.31 -18.36
C THR A 124 8.16 9.50 -19.23
N ALA A 125 6.84 9.61 -18.99
CA ALA A 125 5.84 8.91 -19.78
C ALA A 125 5.89 9.30 -21.27
N LEU A 126 6.02 10.60 -21.56
CA LEU A 126 6.13 11.12 -22.92
C LEU A 126 7.38 10.56 -23.63
N GLN A 127 8.55 10.65 -22.99
CA GLN A 127 9.79 10.12 -23.56
C GLN A 127 9.78 8.60 -23.69
N GLN A 128 9.09 7.90 -22.79
CA GLN A 128 8.90 6.46 -22.85
C GLN A 128 8.15 6.05 -24.11
N LEU A 129 7.04 6.73 -24.42
CA LEU A 129 6.27 6.49 -25.64
C LEU A 129 7.05 6.87 -26.90
N LYS A 130 7.72 8.03 -26.90
CA LYS A 130 8.59 8.44 -28.03
C LYS A 130 9.70 7.43 -28.31
N ALA A 131 10.39 6.96 -27.27
CA ALA A 131 11.44 5.94 -27.39
C ALA A 131 10.89 4.56 -27.84
N ALA A 132 9.61 4.30 -27.59
CA ALA A 132 8.92 3.11 -28.08
C ALA A 132 8.44 3.25 -29.54
N GLY A 133 8.69 4.40 -30.19
CA GLY A 133 8.35 4.65 -31.59
C GLY A 133 7.03 5.40 -31.82
N VAL A 134 6.44 5.99 -30.78
CA VAL A 134 5.25 6.85 -30.91
C VAL A 134 5.69 8.27 -31.33
N SER A 135 5.32 8.68 -32.53
CA SER A 135 5.78 9.95 -33.13
C SER A 135 4.77 11.09 -33.01
N SER A 136 3.46 10.81 -32.93
CA SER A 136 2.40 11.82 -32.83
C SER A 136 1.52 11.65 -31.58
N PHE A 137 1.00 12.77 -31.08
CA PHE A 137 0.13 12.89 -29.90
C PHE A 137 -1.04 13.86 -30.15
N ASP A 138 -1.35 14.17 -31.41
CA ASP A 138 -2.36 15.14 -31.83
C ASP A 138 -3.73 14.51 -32.16
N GLY A 139 -3.92 13.22 -31.86
CA GLY A 139 -5.15 12.48 -32.17
C GLY A 139 -5.30 12.10 -33.64
N GLY A 140 -4.38 12.52 -34.52
CA GLY A 140 -4.32 12.10 -35.92
C GLY A 140 -3.41 10.90 -36.08
N SER A 141 -4.00 9.72 -36.30
CA SER A 141 -3.34 8.51 -36.83
C SER A 141 -1.86 8.32 -36.41
N GLY A 142 -1.63 7.80 -35.19
CA GLY A 142 -0.34 7.19 -34.82
C GLY A 142 0.02 5.95 -35.67
N SER A 143 -0.90 5.53 -36.55
CA SER A 143 -0.64 4.68 -37.70
C SER A 143 -0.03 5.52 -38.81
N GLY A 144 1.24 5.28 -39.14
CA GLY A 144 1.71 5.64 -40.49
C GLY A 144 0.72 5.10 -41.52
N ALA A 145 0.65 5.74 -42.69
CA ALA A 145 -0.29 5.46 -43.78
C ALA A 145 -0.32 3.99 -44.27
N ASP A 146 0.49 3.10 -43.69
CA ASP A 146 0.74 1.71 -44.09
C ASP A 146 0.32 0.65 -43.04
N SER A 147 -0.50 0.94 -42.02
CA SER A 147 -0.89 -0.08 -41.00
C SER A 147 -2.40 -0.29 -40.80
N ASP A 148 -2.75 -1.57 -40.68
CA ASP A 148 -4.08 -2.23 -40.50
C ASP A 148 -4.83 -1.85 -39.19
N GLY A 149 -4.81 -0.58 -38.81
CA GLY A 149 -5.48 -0.05 -37.61
C GLY A 149 -4.53 0.48 -36.52
N PRO A 150 -5.07 0.86 -35.35
CA PRO A 150 -4.30 1.46 -34.26
C PRO A 150 -3.36 0.45 -33.60
N LYS A 151 -2.11 0.87 -33.37
CA LYS A 151 -1.09 0.06 -32.70
C LYS A 151 -1.44 -0.22 -31.24
N ASN A 152 -0.98 -1.37 -30.74
CA ASN A 152 -1.24 -1.85 -29.40
C ASN A 152 -0.07 -1.53 -28.47
N VAL A 153 -0.35 -0.89 -27.34
CA VAL A 153 0.65 -0.54 -26.34
C VAL A 153 0.29 -1.14 -24.99
N LEU A 154 1.29 -1.71 -24.34
CA LEU A 154 1.19 -2.16 -22.96
C LEU A 154 1.76 -1.11 -22.00
N VAL A 155 1.00 -0.73 -20.98
CA VAL A 155 1.46 0.12 -19.87
C VAL A 155 1.46 -0.69 -18.57
N THR A 156 2.63 -1.05 -18.05
CA THR A 156 2.69 -1.79 -16.78
C THR A 156 2.72 -0.86 -15.57
N ALA A 157 2.16 -1.27 -14.43
CA ALA A 157 2.05 -0.42 -13.24
C ALA A 157 1.37 0.94 -13.54
N ALA A 158 0.31 0.87 -14.35
CA ALA A 158 -0.41 2.00 -14.93
C ALA A 158 -1.06 2.93 -13.89
N SER A 159 -1.33 2.44 -12.67
CA SER A 159 -1.85 3.29 -11.59
C SER A 159 -0.77 4.10 -10.85
N GLY A 160 0.50 3.94 -11.23
CA GLY A 160 1.64 4.58 -10.58
C GLY A 160 1.98 5.96 -11.15
N GLY A 161 3.06 6.55 -10.63
CA GLY A 161 3.49 7.91 -10.96
C GLY A 161 3.63 8.19 -12.46
N VAL A 162 4.42 7.39 -13.17
CA VAL A 162 4.61 7.51 -14.63
C VAL A 162 3.45 6.87 -15.39
N GLY A 163 2.97 5.71 -14.92
CA GLY A 163 2.01 4.88 -15.64
C GLY A 163 0.70 5.58 -15.97
N HIS A 164 0.16 6.40 -15.07
CA HIS A 164 -1.15 7.03 -15.31
C HIS A 164 -1.08 8.11 -16.38
N TYR A 165 0.07 8.77 -16.54
CA TYR A 165 0.33 9.66 -17.68
C TYR A 165 0.55 8.86 -18.96
N ALA A 166 1.27 7.74 -18.89
CA ALA A 166 1.54 6.90 -20.07
C ALA A 166 0.25 6.36 -20.70
N VAL A 167 -0.74 5.96 -19.90
CA VAL A 167 -2.07 5.57 -20.40
C VAL A 167 -2.72 6.71 -21.19
N GLN A 168 -2.83 7.90 -20.57
CA GLN A 168 -3.50 9.04 -21.19
C GLN A 168 -2.78 9.52 -22.46
N LEU A 169 -1.45 9.62 -22.42
CA LEU A 169 -0.65 10.04 -23.57
C LEU A 169 -0.73 9.02 -24.72
N ALA A 170 -0.74 7.72 -24.41
CA ALA A 170 -0.95 6.69 -25.42
C ALA A 170 -2.34 6.79 -26.07
N LYS A 171 -3.38 7.12 -25.30
CA LYS A 171 -4.72 7.38 -25.85
C LYS A 171 -4.78 8.64 -26.69
N LEU A 172 -4.12 9.73 -26.27
CA LEU A 172 -3.98 10.93 -27.08
C LEU A 172 -3.22 10.67 -28.40
N ALA A 173 -2.33 9.67 -28.43
CA ALA A 173 -1.65 9.20 -29.63
C ALA A 173 -2.51 8.24 -30.50
N GLY A 174 -3.77 7.97 -30.13
CA GLY A 174 -4.67 7.08 -30.88
C GLY A 174 -4.34 5.59 -30.76
N LEU A 175 -3.63 5.18 -29.70
CA LEU A 175 -3.24 3.78 -29.49
C LEU A 175 -4.34 2.98 -28.77
N ARG A 176 -4.30 1.65 -28.95
CA ARG A 176 -5.02 0.70 -28.09
C ARG A 176 -4.16 0.37 -26.88
N VAL A 177 -4.65 0.66 -25.68
CA VAL A 177 -3.91 0.60 -24.43
C VAL A 177 -4.39 -0.59 -23.59
N THR A 178 -3.51 -1.56 -23.42
CA THR A 178 -3.63 -2.56 -22.37
C THR A 178 -2.79 -2.11 -21.18
N ALA A 179 -3.35 -2.16 -19.98
CA ALA A 179 -2.70 -1.64 -18.79
C ALA A 179 -2.69 -2.66 -17.65
N THR A 180 -1.60 -2.75 -16.89
CA THR A 180 -1.55 -3.55 -15.67
C THR A 180 -1.52 -2.67 -14.42
N CYS A 181 -2.33 -2.99 -13.42
CA CYS A 181 -2.30 -2.36 -12.11
C CYS A 181 -2.75 -3.35 -11.03
N GLY A 182 -2.83 -2.92 -9.77
CA GLY A 182 -3.44 -3.78 -8.73
C GLY A 182 -4.96 -3.71 -8.81
N ALA A 183 -5.66 -4.79 -8.42
CA ALA A 183 -7.13 -4.90 -8.46
C ALA A 183 -7.89 -3.63 -8.01
N ARG A 184 -7.47 -3.00 -6.92
CA ARG A 184 -8.10 -1.77 -6.37
C ARG A 184 -8.09 -0.55 -7.32
N ASN A 185 -7.28 -0.57 -8.38
CA ASN A 185 -7.09 0.54 -9.30
C ASN A 185 -7.63 0.25 -10.72
N LEU A 186 -8.31 -0.88 -10.96
CA LEU A 186 -8.80 -1.25 -12.29
C LEU A 186 -9.72 -0.16 -12.86
N GLY A 187 -10.72 0.27 -12.10
CA GLY A 187 -11.66 1.33 -12.52
C GLY A 187 -10.99 2.69 -12.74
N LEU A 188 -9.97 3.03 -11.93
CA LEU A 188 -9.20 4.25 -12.12
C LEU A 188 -8.46 4.24 -13.46
N VAL A 189 -7.77 3.13 -13.77
CA VAL A 189 -6.96 3.02 -14.99
C VAL A 189 -7.85 2.94 -16.24
N ALA A 190 -8.98 2.25 -16.16
CA ALA A 190 -10.00 2.25 -17.22
C ALA A 190 -10.52 3.67 -17.46
N GLY A 191 -10.87 4.41 -16.39
CA GLY A 191 -11.32 5.80 -16.46
C GLY A 191 -10.23 6.82 -16.86
N LEU A 192 -8.98 6.40 -17.06
CA LEU A 192 -7.92 7.19 -17.69
C LEU A 192 -7.79 6.90 -19.19
N GLY A 193 -8.57 5.96 -19.71
CA GLY A 193 -8.66 5.63 -21.12
C GLY A 193 -8.06 4.28 -21.53
N ALA A 194 -7.59 3.45 -20.59
CA ALA A 194 -7.14 2.11 -20.95
C ALA A 194 -8.29 1.26 -21.51
N ASP A 195 -8.06 0.60 -22.65
CA ASP A 195 -9.05 -0.24 -23.32
C ASP A 195 -9.17 -1.62 -22.64
N GLU A 196 -8.05 -2.14 -22.13
CA GLU A 196 -7.99 -3.38 -21.36
C GLU A 196 -7.21 -3.12 -20.06
N VAL A 197 -7.72 -3.60 -18.92
CA VAL A 197 -7.02 -3.45 -17.62
C VAL A 197 -6.91 -4.79 -16.92
N LEU A 198 -5.68 -5.16 -16.55
CA LEU A 198 -5.33 -6.43 -15.93
C LEU A 198 -4.83 -6.21 -14.50
N ASP A 199 -5.31 -7.03 -13.56
CA ASP A 199 -4.67 -7.12 -12.25
C ASP A 199 -3.36 -7.92 -12.38
N TYR A 200 -2.23 -7.31 -12.06
CA TYR A 200 -0.91 -7.94 -12.22
C TYR A 200 -0.74 -9.22 -11.37
N LYS A 201 -1.64 -9.48 -10.42
CA LYS A 201 -1.64 -10.69 -9.59
C LYS A 201 -2.38 -11.87 -10.22
N THR A 202 -3.19 -11.66 -11.26
CA THR A 202 -3.81 -12.79 -11.97
C THR A 202 -2.80 -13.46 -12.90
N PRO A 203 -3.02 -14.72 -13.31
CA PRO A 203 -2.12 -15.40 -14.26
C PRO A 203 -1.93 -14.62 -15.57
N GLU A 204 -3.00 -14.00 -16.08
CA GLU A 204 -3.00 -13.21 -17.32
C GLU A 204 -2.19 -11.93 -17.12
N GLY A 205 -2.43 -11.20 -16.03
CA GLY A 205 -1.71 -9.98 -15.70
C GLY A 205 -0.23 -10.22 -15.41
N ALA A 206 0.12 -11.32 -14.74
CA ALA A 206 1.51 -11.71 -14.47
C ALA A 206 2.27 -12.07 -15.76
N ARG A 207 1.56 -12.63 -16.75
CA ARG A 207 2.10 -12.98 -18.07
C ARG A 207 1.95 -11.87 -19.11
N LEU A 208 1.35 -10.73 -18.74
CA LEU A 208 1.05 -9.59 -19.61
C LEU A 208 0.19 -9.97 -20.82
N LEU A 209 -0.63 -11.00 -20.71
CA LEU A 209 -1.46 -11.49 -21.81
C LEU A 209 -2.65 -10.54 -22.03
N SER A 210 -2.73 -9.96 -23.22
CA SER A 210 -3.90 -9.17 -23.62
C SER A 210 -5.13 -10.10 -23.69
N PRO A 211 -6.27 -9.71 -23.10
CA PRO A 211 -7.53 -10.43 -23.24
C PRO A 211 -7.95 -10.66 -24.69
N SER A 212 -7.66 -9.72 -25.61
CA SER A 212 -7.93 -9.89 -27.03
C SER A 212 -6.92 -10.79 -27.77
N GLY A 213 -5.89 -11.29 -27.09
CA GLY A 213 -4.82 -12.09 -27.70
C GLY A 213 -3.84 -11.29 -28.56
N THR A 214 -4.00 -9.97 -28.62
CA THR A 214 -3.20 -9.09 -29.47
C THR A 214 -1.80 -8.91 -28.90
N ARG A 215 -0.80 -8.85 -29.78
CA ARG A 215 0.60 -8.57 -29.41
C ARG A 215 0.84 -7.07 -29.34
N TYR A 216 1.80 -6.65 -28.50
CA TYR A 216 2.11 -5.24 -28.31
C TYR A 216 3.22 -4.76 -29.26
N ASP A 217 2.98 -3.65 -29.94
CA ASP A 217 3.95 -2.92 -30.78
C ASP A 217 4.91 -2.09 -29.94
N ALA A 218 4.45 -1.65 -28.77
CA ALA A 218 5.20 -0.83 -27.82
C ALA A 218 4.90 -1.23 -26.38
N VAL A 219 5.87 -1.10 -25.49
CA VAL A 219 5.65 -1.28 -24.05
C VAL A 219 6.25 -0.14 -23.26
N ALA A 220 5.39 0.55 -22.52
CA ALA A 220 5.73 1.52 -21.48
C ALA A 220 5.87 0.79 -20.13
N HIS A 221 7.07 0.27 -19.84
CA HIS A 221 7.32 -0.51 -18.64
C HIS A 221 7.72 0.37 -17.43
N CYS A 222 6.86 0.36 -16.40
CA CYS A 222 7.05 1.08 -15.13
C CYS A 222 7.09 0.17 -13.89
N ALA A 223 6.89 -1.15 -14.04
CA ALA A 223 6.98 -2.10 -12.94
C ALA A 223 8.42 -2.56 -12.72
N THR A 224 8.79 -2.95 -11.50
CA THR A 224 10.15 -3.39 -11.19
C THR A 224 10.30 -4.90 -11.34
N GLY A 225 11.44 -5.36 -11.86
CA GLY A 225 11.86 -6.76 -11.75
C GLY A 225 11.13 -7.72 -12.68
N THR A 226 10.51 -7.24 -13.76
CA THR A 226 9.89 -8.13 -14.77
C THR A 226 10.97 -8.66 -15.71
N PRO A 227 11.17 -9.99 -15.82
CA PRO A 227 12.20 -10.55 -16.68
C PRO A 227 11.80 -10.49 -18.16
N TRP A 228 12.80 -10.48 -19.06
CA TRP A 228 12.58 -10.44 -20.50
C TRP A 228 11.72 -11.59 -21.03
N SER A 229 11.77 -12.76 -20.38
CA SER A 229 10.95 -13.94 -20.72
C SER A 229 9.45 -13.68 -20.62
N VAL A 230 9.01 -12.71 -19.83
CA VAL A 230 7.60 -12.31 -19.74
C VAL A 230 7.21 -11.42 -20.93
N PHE A 231 8.11 -10.55 -21.40
CA PHE A 231 7.83 -9.67 -22.55
C PHE A 231 7.90 -10.41 -23.88
N ALA A 232 8.96 -11.20 -24.10
CA ALA A 232 9.26 -11.76 -25.43
C ALA A 232 8.07 -12.44 -26.14
N PRO A 233 7.19 -13.21 -25.45
CA PRO A 233 6.04 -13.89 -26.07
C PRO A 233 4.91 -12.94 -26.49
N VAL A 234 4.74 -11.80 -25.80
CA VAL A 234 3.61 -10.88 -26.00
C VAL A 234 3.94 -9.71 -26.93
N LEU A 235 5.18 -9.60 -27.37
CA LEU A 235 5.65 -8.54 -28.27
C LEU A 235 5.42 -8.87 -29.74
N ALA A 236 4.95 -7.88 -30.50
CA ALA A 236 4.92 -7.88 -31.96
C ALA A 236 6.33 -7.93 -32.57
N ASP A 237 6.43 -8.13 -33.89
CA ASP A 237 7.74 -7.98 -34.55
C ASP A 237 8.21 -6.53 -34.40
N ARG A 238 9.51 -6.33 -34.18
CA ARG A 238 10.14 -5.00 -33.99
C ARG A 238 9.71 -4.19 -32.76
N ALA A 239 8.93 -4.76 -31.84
CA ALA A 239 8.44 -4.03 -30.68
C ALA A 239 9.57 -3.60 -29.73
N THR A 240 9.37 -2.43 -29.10
CA THR A 240 10.33 -1.87 -28.14
C THR A 240 9.70 -1.77 -26.75
N VAL A 241 10.37 -2.38 -25.76
CA VAL A 241 10.07 -2.24 -24.32
C VAL A 241 10.93 -1.14 -23.74
N VAL A 242 10.33 -0.06 -23.28
CA VAL A 242 11.04 1.06 -22.67
C VAL A 242 10.87 1.01 -21.16
N ASP A 243 11.97 0.78 -20.43
CA ASP A 243 11.99 0.51 -18.99
C ASP A 243 12.54 1.71 -18.20
N VAL A 244 11.72 2.27 -17.30
CA VAL A 244 12.09 3.41 -16.45
C VAL A 244 12.64 2.98 -15.08
N THR A 245 12.70 1.68 -14.82
CA THR A 245 13.23 1.07 -13.60
C THR A 245 14.33 0.03 -13.88
N PRO A 246 15.28 0.31 -14.80
CA PRO A 246 16.19 -0.72 -15.29
C PRO A 246 17.07 -1.29 -14.17
N GLY A 247 17.04 -2.62 -14.04
CA GLY A 247 18.03 -3.38 -13.28
C GLY A 247 19.25 -3.74 -14.13
N VAL A 248 20.27 -4.33 -13.49
CA VAL A 248 21.49 -4.79 -14.17
C VAL A 248 21.18 -5.76 -15.32
N ALA A 249 20.24 -6.69 -15.10
CA ALA A 249 19.81 -7.65 -16.12
C ALA A 249 19.17 -6.96 -17.34
N ALA A 250 18.37 -5.91 -17.12
CA ALA A 250 17.75 -5.13 -18.19
C ALA A 250 18.81 -4.37 -19.01
N ALA A 251 19.79 -3.76 -18.35
CA ALA A 251 20.90 -3.08 -19.01
C ALA A 251 21.75 -4.05 -19.86
N ALA A 252 22.11 -5.21 -19.30
CA ALA A 252 22.85 -6.24 -20.04
C ALA A 252 22.05 -6.76 -21.25
N LYS A 253 20.73 -6.98 -21.08
CA LYS A 253 19.86 -7.42 -22.18
C LYS A 253 19.78 -6.38 -23.30
N SER A 254 19.66 -5.10 -22.93
CA SER A 254 19.63 -4.00 -23.88
C SER A 254 20.91 -3.91 -24.70
N PHE A 255 22.07 -4.03 -24.04
CA PHE A 255 23.37 -4.06 -24.72
C PHE A 255 23.45 -5.24 -25.70
N LEU A 256 23.12 -6.44 -25.24
CA LEU A 256 23.12 -7.65 -26.08
C LEU A 256 22.20 -7.50 -27.31
N GLN A 257 20.99 -6.98 -27.14
CA GLN A 257 20.04 -6.77 -28.24
C GLN A 257 20.53 -5.73 -29.24
N LYS A 258 21.27 -4.72 -28.77
CA LYS A 258 21.87 -3.70 -29.63
C LYS A 258 22.97 -4.29 -30.50
N VAL A 259 23.88 -5.09 -29.93
CA VAL A 259 24.97 -5.72 -30.70
C VAL A 259 24.51 -6.88 -31.59
N THR A 260 23.39 -7.53 -31.24
CA THR A 260 22.80 -8.62 -32.05
C THR A 260 21.77 -8.13 -33.07
N PHE A 261 21.55 -6.81 -33.19
CA PHE A 261 20.54 -6.22 -34.08
C PHE A 261 19.15 -6.85 -33.92
N SER A 262 18.79 -7.19 -32.68
CA SER A 262 17.51 -7.85 -32.40
C SER A 262 16.35 -6.94 -32.78
N ARG A 263 15.35 -7.48 -33.49
CA ARG A 263 14.14 -6.74 -33.83
C ARG A 263 13.37 -6.33 -32.58
N LYS A 264 13.26 -7.23 -31.58
CA LYS A 264 12.64 -6.93 -30.29
C LYS A 264 13.68 -6.35 -29.33
N ARG A 265 13.41 -5.16 -28.80
CA ARG A 265 14.40 -4.42 -28.00
C ARG A 265 13.88 -4.09 -26.61
N LEU A 266 14.75 -4.15 -25.62
CA LEU A 266 14.59 -3.52 -24.33
C LEU A 266 15.49 -2.28 -24.28
N VAL A 267 14.92 -1.14 -23.93
CA VAL A 267 15.60 0.16 -23.87
C VAL A 267 15.43 0.75 -22.48
N PRO A 268 16.48 0.79 -21.66
CA PRO A 268 16.49 1.55 -20.42
C PRO A 268 16.29 3.04 -20.72
N LEU A 269 15.34 3.68 -20.03
CA LEU A 269 15.10 5.11 -20.18
C LEU A 269 15.71 5.89 -19.02
N VAL A 270 16.50 6.90 -19.37
CA VAL A 270 16.89 7.98 -18.46
C VAL A 270 16.24 9.25 -18.95
N LEU A 271 15.40 9.86 -18.10
CA LEU A 271 14.74 11.12 -18.41
C LEU A 271 15.76 12.22 -18.69
N ILE A 272 15.62 12.88 -19.84
CA ILE A 272 16.38 14.08 -20.22
C ILE A 272 15.41 15.26 -20.21
N PRO A 273 15.46 16.18 -19.24
CA PRO A 273 14.52 17.30 -19.19
C PRO A 273 14.62 18.17 -20.45
N LYS A 274 13.48 18.45 -21.08
CA LYS A 274 13.33 19.36 -22.22
C LYS A 274 12.24 20.37 -21.92
N LYS A 275 12.51 21.65 -22.21
CA LYS A 275 11.60 22.74 -21.88
C LYS A 275 10.32 22.66 -22.72
N GLU A 276 10.47 22.37 -24.00
CA GLU A 276 9.41 22.33 -25.00
C GLU A 276 8.40 21.20 -24.69
N GLU A 277 8.91 20.05 -24.24
CA GLU A 277 8.06 18.94 -23.79
C GLU A 277 7.28 19.29 -22.53
N MET A 278 7.88 20.03 -21.60
CA MET A 278 7.22 20.47 -20.39
C MET A 278 6.17 21.55 -20.67
N GLU A 279 6.45 22.51 -21.55
CA GLU A 279 5.48 23.50 -22.05
C GLU A 279 4.26 22.80 -22.65
N TRP A 280 4.48 21.81 -23.50
CA TRP A 280 3.40 21.02 -24.09
C TRP A 280 2.60 20.23 -23.05
N LEU A 281 3.26 19.60 -22.08
CA LEU A 281 2.57 18.85 -21.01
C LEU A 281 1.73 19.76 -20.12
N VAL A 282 2.23 20.95 -19.79
CA VAL A 282 1.47 21.97 -19.05
C VAL A 282 0.24 22.40 -19.84
N GLU A 283 0.38 22.59 -21.15
CA GLU A 283 -0.72 22.96 -22.04
C GLU A 283 -1.78 21.84 -22.14
N MET A 284 -1.37 20.57 -22.24
CA MET A 284 -2.32 19.45 -22.25
C MET A 284 -3.08 19.33 -20.93
N THR A 285 -2.43 19.61 -19.80
CA THR A 285 -3.09 19.68 -18.50
C THR A 285 -4.06 20.87 -18.43
N ARG A 286 -3.64 22.05 -18.90
CA ARG A 286 -4.49 23.25 -18.97
C ARG A 286 -5.76 23.02 -19.80
N GLN A 287 -5.65 22.30 -20.91
CA GLN A 287 -6.77 21.94 -21.78
C GLN A 287 -7.65 20.80 -21.21
N GLY A 288 -7.29 20.21 -20.06
CA GLY A 288 -7.99 19.05 -19.49
C GLY A 288 -7.80 17.74 -20.26
N LYS A 289 -6.90 17.71 -21.26
CA LYS A 289 -6.55 16.50 -22.04
C LYS A 289 -5.64 15.56 -21.27
N LEU A 290 -4.91 16.08 -20.27
CA LEU A 290 -4.03 15.31 -19.41
C LEU A 290 -4.40 15.57 -17.94
N ARG A 291 -4.86 14.53 -17.25
CA ARG A 291 -5.23 14.61 -15.83
C ARG A 291 -4.12 14.06 -14.94
N THR A 292 -3.63 14.88 -14.01
CA THR A 292 -2.75 14.41 -12.94
C THR A 292 -3.56 13.65 -11.89
N VAL A 293 -3.12 12.44 -11.54
CA VAL A 293 -3.72 11.68 -10.43
C VAL A 293 -2.86 11.81 -9.18
N VAL A 294 -3.25 12.74 -8.31
CA VAL A 294 -2.68 12.89 -6.98
C VAL A 294 -3.33 11.90 -6.01
N ASP A 295 -2.53 11.20 -5.21
CA ASP A 295 -3.03 10.29 -4.19
C ASP A 295 -3.27 10.98 -2.86
N SER A 296 -2.23 11.67 -2.42
CA SER A 296 -2.17 12.31 -1.14
C SER A 296 -1.37 13.59 -1.27
N SER A 297 -1.83 14.59 -0.55
CA SER A 297 -1.11 15.83 -0.38
C SER A 297 -0.77 15.98 1.10
N ILE A 298 0.53 16.07 1.40
CA ILE A 298 1.05 16.23 2.76
C ILE A 298 1.47 17.70 2.91
N ARG A 299 1.03 18.40 3.96
CA ARG A 299 1.54 19.77 4.16
C ARG A 299 2.91 19.75 4.83
N TYR A 300 3.77 20.65 4.37
CA TYR A 300 5.17 20.78 4.80
C TYR A 300 5.34 20.86 6.33
N ILE A 301 4.43 21.54 7.04
CA ILE A 301 4.51 21.74 8.49
C ILE A 301 4.27 20.48 9.33
N ARG A 302 3.58 19.45 8.80
CA ARG A 302 3.37 18.16 9.52
C ARG A 302 4.67 17.36 9.66
N LEU A 303 5.60 17.52 8.71
CA LEU A 303 6.90 16.82 8.73
C LEU A 303 7.82 17.31 9.85
N ILE A 304 7.53 18.49 10.42
CA ILE A 304 8.37 19.15 11.41
C ILE A 304 8.15 18.60 12.83
N ASN A 305 6.93 18.13 13.15
CA ASN A 305 6.51 17.82 14.53
C ASN A 305 6.57 16.33 14.92
N GLN A 306 7.06 15.44 14.06
CA GLN A 306 7.02 13.98 14.28
C GLN A 306 8.14 13.40 15.19
N ARG A 307 8.63 14.15 16.18
CA ARG A 307 9.72 13.72 17.07
C ARG A 307 9.27 13.17 18.44
N THR A 308 7.97 12.94 18.68
CA THR A 308 7.46 12.74 20.06
C THR A 308 6.47 11.60 20.30
N ARG A 309 6.47 10.48 19.56
CA ARG A 309 5.83 9.23 20.05
C ARG A 309 6.22 7.97 19.27
N HIS A 310 6.64 6.95 20.03
CA HIS A 310 6.97 5.59 19.59
C HIS A 310 5.84 4.94 18.79
N TYR A 311 6.15 4.26 17.68
CA TYR A 311 5.57 2.94 17.37
C TYR A 311 6.45 2.18 16.36
N ARG A 312 6.91 0.99 16.79
CA ARG A 312 7.57 -0.04 15.98
C ARG A 312 6.52 -0.86 15.23
N SER A 313 6.91 -1.42 14.08
CA SER A 313 6.31 -2.56 13.35
C SER A 313 5.16 -2.33 12.35
N SER A 314 5.48 -1.81 11.14
CA SER A 314 4.98 -2.31 9.84
C SER A 314 5.53 -1.47 8.66
N PRO A 315 6.03 -2.04 7.54
CA PRO A 315 6.68 -1.26 6.46
C PRO A 315 5.73 -0.49 5.53
N ARG A 316 4.46 -0.27 5.90
CA ARG A 316 3.41 0.17 4.95
C ARG A 316 2.56 1.37 5.33
N LEU A 317 2.79 2.04 6.46
CA LEU A 317 1.95 3.16 6.89
C LEU A 317 2.77 4.21 7.64
N THR A 318 3.38 5.14 6.92
CA THR A 318 3.96 6.37 7.50
C THR A 318 3.69 7.57 6.61
N SER A 319 2.43 7.84 6.24
CA SER A 319 2.10 9.10 5.55
C SER A 319 0.61 9.42 5.61
N GLU A 320 0.20 10.13 6.63
CA GLU A 320 -1.00 10.96 6.60
C GLU A 320 -0.78 12.07 7.65
N LEU A 321 -0.96 13.35 7.29
CA LEU A 321 -2.17 14.20 7.52
C LEU A 321 -1.63 15.66 7.87
N LEU A 322 -2.44 16.63 8.34
CA LEU A 322 -2.26 18.07 8.82
C LEU A 322 -1.85 19.20 7.84
N THR A 323 -2.23 20.42 8.29
CA THR A 323 -2.58 21.66 7.61
C THR A 323 -1.92 22.93 8.24
N SER A 324 -1.40 23.88 7.42
CA SER A 324 -1.50 25.38 7.43
C SER A 324 -0.92 25.92 6.08
N PRO A 325 -1.29 27.09 5.51
CA PRO A 325 -1.59 27.20 4.08
C PRO A 325 -0.35 27.49 3.22
N LYS A 326 -0.36 26.98 2.00
CA LYS A 326 0.49 27.35 0.84
C LYS A 326 1.68 26.47 0.43
N SER A 327 2.00 25.36 1.12
CA SER A 327 2.95 24.37 0.54
C SER A 327 2.47 22.92 0.64
N LEU A 328 2.14 22.32 -0.52
CA LEU A 328 1.60 20.97 -0.69
C LEU A 328 2.68 20.01 -1.22
N LEU A 329 3.07 19.01 -0.43
CA LEU A 329 3.84 17.88 -0.95
C LEU A 329 2.90 16.89 -1.60
N VAL A 330 3.06 16.65 -2.88
CA VAL A 330 2.20 15.80 -3.69
C VAL A 330 2.85 14.43 -3.82
N SER A 331 2.22 13.42 -3.23
CA SER A 331 2.54 12.03 -3.55
C SER A 331 1.69 11.59 -4.72
N ILE A 332 2.36 11.14 -5.79
CA ILE A 332 1.70 10.52 -6.94
C ILE A 332 1.55 9.01 -6.66
N LYS A 333 0.32 8.49 -6.80
CA LYS A 333 -0.27 7.25 -6.25
C LYS A 333 0.59 6.01 -5.88
N PHE A 334 0.30 5.52 -4.66
CA PHE A 334 0.05 4.11 -4.30
C PHE A 334 -1.26 3.96 -3.47
N SER A 335 -2.36 4.54 -3.98
CA SER A 335 -3.78 4.46 -3.59
C SER A 335 -4.21 4.62 -2.11
N LYS A 336 -5.14 5.57 -1.90
CA LYS A 336 -6.28 5.46 -0.97
C LYS A 336 -7.44 6.31 -1.51
N LEU A 337 -8.58 5.70 -1.85
CA LEU A 337 -9.77 6.38 -2.44
C LEU A 337 -11.05 6.21 -1.59
N LEU A 338 -10.91 5.92 -0.30
CA LEU A 338 -12.04 5.59 0.59
C LEU A 338 -12.30 6.63 1.70
N GLU A 339 -11.45 7.63 1.86
CA GLU A 339 -11.49 8.50 3.05
C GLU A 339 -12.42 9.71 2.89
N GLU A 340 -12.55 10.26 1.68
CA GLU A 340 -13.40 11.44 1.44
C GLU A 340 -14.90 11.12 1.38
N SER A 341 -15.29 9.90 0.99
CA SER A 341 -16.69 9.46 0.97
C SER A 341 -17.23 9.19 2.38
N ALA A 342 -16.43 8.55 3.24
CA ALA A 342 -16.84 8.19 4.60
C ALA A 342 -17.08 9.42 5.50
N LEU A 343 -16.20 10.44 5.46
CA LEU A 343 -16.36 11.66 6.27
C LEU A 343 -17.58 12.49 5.85
N LYS A 344 -17.91 12.48 4.55
CA LYS A 344 -19.09 13.15 4.00
C LYS A 344 -20.38 12.45 4.45
N ILE A 345 -20.38 11.12 4.55
CA ILE A 345 -21.53 10.34 5.06
C ILE A 345 -21.69 10.52 6.58
N LEU A 346 -20.58 10.63 7.33
CA LEU A 346 -20.61 10.86 8.78
C LEU A 346 -21.00 12.31 9.15
N GLY A 347 -21.07 13.23 8.18
CA GLY A 347 -21.47 14.63 8.41
C GLY A 347 -20.52 15.42 9.30
N VAL A 348 -19.25 15.02 9.36
CA VAL A 348 -18.23 15.67 10.22
C VAL A 348 -17.29 16.51 9.37
N GLU A 349 -16.92 17.69 9.86
CA GLU A 349 -15.95 18.56 9.18
C GLU A 349 -14.60 17.83 8.98
N LYS A 350 -13.89 18.12 7.88
CA LYS A 350 -12.59 17.52 7.50
C LYS A 350 -11.48 17.65 8.57
N ILE A 351 -11.72 18.40 9.65
CA ILE A 351 -10.81 18.70 10.76
C ILE A 351 -11.17 18.00 12.08
N ALA A 352 -12.20 17.15 12.09
CA ALA A 352 -12.65 16.46 13.29
C ALA A 352 -11.58 15.53 13.86
N SER A 353 -11.37 15.59 15.18
CA SER A 353 -10.48 14.71 15.91
C SER A 353 -10.96 13.24 15.83
N GLN A 354 -10.06 12.27 16.02
CA GLN A 354 -10.48 10.86 16.07
C GLN A 354 -11.50 10.57 17.18
N GLN A 355 -11.51 11.33 18.28
CA GLN A 355 -12.52 11.20 19.32
C GLN A 355 -13.89 11.72 18.85
N GLU A 356 -13.93 12.79 18.06
CA GLU A 356 -15.16 13.30 17.44
C GLU A 356 -15.68 12.34 16.37
N ILE A 357 -14.81 11.80 15.51
CA ILE A 357 -15.19 10.80 14.52
C ILE A 357 -15.77 9.56 15.21
N LYS A 358 -15.14 9.07 16.29
CA LYS A 358 -15.65 7.94 17.09
C LYS A 358 -16.99 8.27 17.76
N LYS A 359 -17.16 9.49 18.29
CA LYS A 359 -18.42 9.94 18.90
C LYS A 359 -19.55 10.07 17.88
N VAL A 360 -19.27 10.63 16.71
CA VAL A 360 -20.27 10.79 15.64
C VAL A 360 -20.61 9.43 15.05
N TYR A 361 -19.63 8.57 14.80
CA TYR A 361 -19.86 7.18 14.40
C TYR A 361 -20.69 6.42 15.44
N HIS A 362 -20.41 6.56 16.73
CA HIS A 362 -21.19 5.92 17.78
C HIS A 362 -22.64 6.41 17.81
N LYS A 363 -22.87 7.72 17.65
CA LYS A 363 -24.22 8.29 17.52
C LYS A 363 -24.93 7.81 16.25
N LEU A 364 -24.22 7.71 15.13
CA LEU A 364 -24.78 7.25 13.86
C LEU A 364 -25.11 5.75 13.92
N ALA A 365 -24.21 4.93 14.46
CA ALA A 365 -24.41 3.49 14.67
C ALA A 365 -25.57 3.20 15.63
N LEU A 366 -25.81 4.04 16.64
CA LEU A 366 -26.98 3.94 17.52
C LEU A 366 -28.28 4.32 16.80
N ARG A 367 -28.22 5.26 15.84
CA ARG A 367 -29.36 5.73 15.06
C ARG A 367 -29.73 4.76 13.92
N LEU A 368 -28.74 4.05 13.39
CA LEU A 368 -28.86 3.12 12.25
C LEU A 368 -28.85 1.64 12.67
N HIS A 369 -28.91 1.35 13.98
CA HIS A 369 -28.89 -0.03 14.47
C HIS A 369 -30.17 -0.75 14.01
N PRO A 370 -30.08 -1.91 13.32
CA PRO A 370 -31.24 -2.59 12.74
C PRO A 370 -32.32 -2.91 13.77
N ASP A 371 -31.91 -3.29 14.98
CA ASP A 371 -32.83 -3.60 16.09
C ASP A 371 -33.54 -2.37 16.69
N LYS A 372 -33.05 -1.15 16.42
CA LYS A 372 -33.60 0.10 16.96
C LYS A 372 -34.41 0.90 15.95
N ASN A 373 -34.14 0.77 14.65
CA ASN A 373 -34.83 1.48 13.57
C ASN A 373 -35.06 0.57 12.34
N PRO A 374 -36.02 -0.37 12.40
CA PRO A 374 -36.19 -1.42 11.40
C PRO A 374 -36.86 -0.97 10.07
N ARG A 375 -37.08 0.34 9.83
CA ARG A 375 -37.83 0.85 8.66
C ARG A 375 -37.13 1.99 7.89
N ASP A 376 -35.85 2.25 8.15
CA ASP A 376 -35.13 3.34 7.48
C ASP A 376 -34.47 2.84 6.18
N GLU A 377 -35.20 2.92 5.06
CA GLU A 377 -34.74 2.49 3.73
C GLU A 377 -33.65 3.40 3.12
N ALA A 378 -33.37 4.56 3.74
CA ALA A 378 -32.46 5.57 3.17
C ALA A 378 -30.98 5.16 3.14
N LEU A 379 -30.60 4.03 3.74
CA LEU A 379 -29.20 3.59 3.81
C LEU A 379 -29.00 2.08 3.57
N VAL A 380 -29.84 1.47 2.74
CA VAL A 380 -29.51 0.17 2.12
C VAL A 380 -28.87 0.45 0.76
N GLY A 381 -27.56 0.21 0.62
CA GLY A 381 -26.84 0.41 -0.64
C GLY A 381 -25.39 0.89 -0.50
N GLU A 382 -24.85 1.42 -1.59
CA GLU A 382 -23.43 1.74 -1.83
C GLU A 382 -22.76 2.55 -0.69
N ALA A 383 -23.49 3.46 -0.03
CA ALA A 383 -22.97 4.25 1.09
C ALA A 383 -22.64 3.42 2.35
N ALA A 384 -23.46 2.43 2.69
CA ALA A 384 -23.20 1.52 3.82
C ALA A 384 -22.06 0.55 3.50
N ASN A 385 -21.99 0.07 2.26
CA ASN A 385 -20.90 -0.77 1.76
C ASN A 385 -19.56 -0.01 1.79
N ASN A 386 -19.55 1.25 1.35
CA ASN A 386 -18.35 2.11 1.37
C ASN A 386 -17.84 2.36 2.79
N LEU A 387 -18.73 2.56 3.77
CA LEU A 387 -18.37 2.68 5.18
C LEU A 387 -17.80 1.37 5.72
N GLN A 388 -18.44 0.24 5.44
CA GLN A 388 -17.97 -1.08 5.89
C GLN A 388 -16.60 -1.42 5.27
N GLU A 389 -16.40 -1.09 4.00
CA GLU A 389 -15.15 -1.31 3.27
C GLU A 389 -14.03 -0.38 3.77
N TYR A 390 -14.33 0.89 4.05
CA TYR A 390 -13.39 1.82 4.69
C TYR A 390 -12.87 1.27 6.03
N PHE A 391 -13.74 0.80 6.92
CA PHE A 391 -13.30 0.25 8.22
C PHE A 391 -12.57 -1.09 8.08
N ARG A 392 -12.88 -1.92 7.08
CA ARG A 392 -12.11 -3.13 6.74
C ARG A 392 -10.68 -2.82 6.25
N THR A 393 -10.42 -1.62 5.73
CA THR A 393 -9.04 -1.21 5.40
C THR A 393 -8.24 -0.78 6.63
N MET A 394 -8.91 -0.32 7.68
CA MET A 394 -8.28 0.15 8.93
C MET A 394 -8.05 -0.97 9.95
N HIS A 395 -8.87 -2.02 9.91
CA HIS A 395 -8.77 -3.16 10.81
C HIS A 395 -8.60 -4.44 9.99
N LYS A 396 -7.67 -5.33 10.38
CA LYS A 396 -7.55 -6.64 9.73
C LYS A 396 -8.91 -7.33 9.74
N LYS A 397 -9.27 -7.99 8.64
CA LYS A 397 -10.48 -8.84 8.61
C LYS A 397 -10.34 -9.85 9.74
N VAL A 398 -11.22 -9.75 10.74
CA VAL A 398 -11.24 -10.68 11.87
C VAL A 398 -11.71 -12.02 11.32
N THR A 399 -10.82 -13.00 11.35
CA THR A 399 -11.13 -14.39 11.02
C THR A 399 -11.55 -15.15 12.27
N GLU A 400 -12.20 -16.30 12.11
CA GLU A 400 -12.50 -17.19 13.24
C GLU A 400 -11.23 -17.57 14.00
N ALA A 401 -10.12 -17.79 13.28
CA ALA A 401 -8.82 -18.05 13.88
C ALA A 401 -8.31 -16.88 14.74
N ASP A 402 -8.56 -15.62 14.34
CA ASP A 402 -8.19 -14.45 15.13
C ASP A 402 -9.02 -14.34 16.42
N ILE A 403 -10.29 -14.73 16.37
CA ILE A 403 -11.19 -14.76 17.54
C ILE A 403 -10.76 -15.87 18.49
N GLU A 404 -10.45 -17.05 17.96
CA GLU A 404 -9.94 -18.18 18.75
C GLU A 404 -8.59 -17.86 19.39
N GLU A 405 -7.67 -17.23 18.65
CA GLU A 405 -6.37 -16.78 19.17
C GLU A 405 -6.54 -15.71 20.26
N PHE A 406 -7.46 -14.77 20.07
CA PHE A 406 -7.76 -13.75 21.07
C PHE A 406 -8.37 -14.38 22.35
N GLU A 407 -9.38 -15.24 22.21
CA GLU A 407 -10.01 -15.93 23.36
C GLU A 407 -8.96 -16.73 24.14
N ALA A 408 -8.05 -17.41 23.44
CA ALA A 408 -6.97 -18.19 24.05
C ALA A 408 -5.92 -17.34 24.78
N LYS A 409 -5.63 -16.12 24.29
CA LYS A 409 -4.69 -15.20 24.95
C LYS A 409 -5.33 -14.39 26.06
N TYR A 410 -6.62 -14.11 25.95
CA TYR A 410 -7.35 -13.31 26.93
C TYR A 410 -7.68 -14.12 28.18
N ARG A 411 -8.19 -15.35 28.03
CA ARG A 411 -8.52 -16.23 29.17
C ARG A 411 -7.28 -16.62 29.96
N GLY A 412 -7.31 -16.41 31.27
CA GLY A 412 -6.21 -16.61 32.21
C GLY A 412 -5.18 -15.48 32.23
N SER A 413 -5.38 -14.40 31.47
CA SER A 413 -4.43 -13.29 31.39
C SER A 413 -4.66 -12.22 32.47
N ASN A 414 -3.67 -11.34 32.66
CA ASN A 414 -3.79 -10.16 33.52
C ASN A 414 -4.88 -9.18 33.04
N SER A 415 -5.12 -9.11 31.73
CA SER A 415 -6.19 -8.27 31.16
C SER A 415 -7.56 -8.76 31.62
N GLU A 416 -7.78 -10.07 31.58
CA GLU A 416 -9.03 -10.66 32.07
C GLU A 416 -9.22 -10.44 33.57
N LYS A 417 -8.15 -10.61 34.38
CA LYS A 417 -8.22 -10.31 35.81
C LYS A 417 -8.62 -8.86 36.07
N THR A 418 -8.07 -7.93 35.29
CA THR A 418 -8.39 -6.49 35.39
C THR A 418 -9.85 -6.22 35.04
N ASP A 419 -10.31 -6.74 33.89
CA ASP A 419 -11.69 -6.58 33.43
C ASP A 419 -12.70 -7.19 34.42
N LEU A 420 -12.36 -8.33 35.02
CA LEU A 420 -13.19 -8.99 36.04
C LEU A 420 -13.36 -8.09 37.27
N LYS A 421 -12.28 -7.48 37.78
CA LYS A 421 -12.33 -6.58 38.94
C LYS A 421 -13.10 -5.29 38.64
N GLU A 422 -12.91 -4.72 37.46
CA GLU A 422 -13.66 -3.53 37.01
C GLU A 422 -15.16 -3.81 36.87
N LEU A 423 -15.53 -4.91 36.21
CA LEU A 423 -16.93 -5.30 36.04
C LEU A 423 -17.59 -5.71 37.35
N TYR A 424 -16.83 -6.34 38.27
CA TYR A 424 -17.30 -6.65 39.61
C TYR A 424 -17.73 -5.38 40.35
N THR A 425 -16.87 -4.37 40.33
CA THR A 425 -17.13 -3.06 40.94
C THR A 425 -18.32 -2.38 40.28
N LYS A 426 -18.36 -2.35 38.94
CA LYS A 426 -19.43 -1.75 38.15
C LYS A 426 -20.80 -2.38 38.42
N HIS A 427 -20.84 -3.71 38.56
CA HIS A 427 -22.08 -4.46 38.80
C HIS A 427 -22.33 -4.77 40.28
N LYS A 428 -21.56 -4.16 41.19
CA LYS A 428 -21.70 -4.29 42.64
C LYS A 428 -21.78 -5.76 43.09
N GLY A 429 -20.90 -6.59 42.54
CA GLY A 429 -20.81 -8.02 42.84
C GLY A 429 -21.92 -8.92 42.25
N ASN A 430 -22.77 -8.40 41.36
CA ASN A 430 -23.73 -9.23 40.64
C ASN A 430 -23.07 -10.01 39.49
N MET A 431 -22.68 -11.25 39.77
CA MET A 431 -21.93 -12.09 38.84
C MET A 431 -22.70 -12.52 37.59
N ASN A 432 -24.03 -12.66 37.67
CA ASN A 432 -24.84 -12.97 36.49
C ASN A 432 -24.78 -11.81 35.48
N ARG A 433 -24.92 -10.58 35.97
CA ARG A 433 -24.82 -9.38 35.12
C ARG A 433 -23.39 -9.15 34.63
N LEU A 434 -22.40 -9.50 35.46
CA LEU A 434 -21.00 -9.47 35.09
C LEU A 434 -20.72 -10.38 33.89
N PHE A 435 -21.08 -11.67 33.96
CA PHE A 435 -20.78 -12.61 32.88
C PHE A 435 -21.55 -12.30 31.59
N CYS A 436 -22.75 -11.72 31.67
CA CYS A 436 -23.42 -11.21 30.47
C CYS A 436 -22.67 -10.06 29.78
N THR A 437 -21.79 -9.36 30.50
CA THR A 437 -21.06 -8.19 30.01
C THR A 437 -19.60 -8.53 29.67
N MET A 438 -19.03 -9.53 30.33
CA MET A 438 -17.62 -9.90 30.19
C MET A 438 -17.37 -10.70 28.91
N ILE A 439 -16.41 -10.23 28.10
CA ILE A 439 -16.00 -10.89 26.86
C ILE A 439 -15.38 -12.25 27.14
N CYS A 440 -15.57 -13.20 26.22
CA CYS A 440 -15.03 -14.56 26.31
C CYS A 440 -15.42 -15.31 27.60
N SER A 441 -16.48 -14.91 28.29
CA SER A 441 -16.93 -15.54 29.52
C SER A 441 -18.01 -16.61 29.27
N LYS A 442 -17.88 -17.73 29.96
CA LYS A 442 -18.76 -18.89 29.92
C LYS A 442 -19.07 -19.26 31.37
N PRO A 443 -20.19 -18.79 31.95
CA PRO A 443 -20.50 -18.95 33.37
C PRO A 443 -20.31 -20.37 33.89
N LYS A 444 -20.74 -21.38 33.14
CA LYS A 444 -20.63 -22.79 33.57
C LYS A 444 -19.19 -23.30 33.70
N LEU A 445 -18.25 -22.72 32.95
CA LEU A 445 -16.85 -23.13 32.93
C LEU A 445 -15.96 -22.21 33.79
N ASP A 446 -16.30 -20.93 33.84
CA ASP A 446 -15.43 -19.90 34.41
C ASP A 446 -15.82 -19.48 35.83
N SER A 447 -16.99 -19.89 36.35
CA SER A 447 -17.49 -19.41 37.65
C SER A 447 -16.53 -19.69 38.81
N HIS A 448 -15.95 -20.89 38.88
CA HIS A 448 -14.99 -21.24 39.95
C HIS A 448 -13.72 -20.38 39.87
N ARG A 449 -13.10 -20.32 38.69
CA ARG A 449 -11.88 -19.51 38.47
C ARG A 449 -12.12 -18.02 38.71
N SER A 450 -13.26 -17.51 38.28
CA SER A 450 -13.62 -16.10 38.48
C SER A 450 -13.87 -15.79 39.96
N LYS A 451 -14.48 -16.73 40.68
CA LYS A 451 -14.63 -16.66 42.14
C LYS A 451 -13.26 -16.61 42.80
N ASP A 452 -12.33 -17.48 42.43
CA ASP A 452 -10.99 -17.52 43.04
C ASP A 452 -10.24 -16.19 42.85
N ILE A 453 -10.29 -15.60 41.65
CA ILE A 453 -9.66 -14.30 41.36
C ILE A 453 -10.29 -13.16 42.17
N ILE A 454 -11.62 -13.17 42.36
CA ILE A 454 -12.31 -12.13 43.12
C ILE A 454 -12.09 -12.32 44.62
N ASP A 455 -12.09 -13.56 45.12
CA ASP A 455 -11.82 -13.87 46.52
C ASP A 455 -10.37 -13.48 46.88
N GLU A 456 -9.40 -13.77 46.01
CA GLU A 456 -8.00 -13.31 46.12
C GLU A 456 -7.94 -11.78 46.22
N ALA A 457 -8.58 -11.07 45.28
CA ALA A 457 -8.60 -9.61 45.27
C ALA A 457 -9.32 -8.97 46.46
N ILE A 458 -10.35 -9.64 47.02
CA ILE A 458 -11.01 -9.22 48.26
C ILE A 458 -10.07 -9.45 49.46
N GLY A 459 -9.38 -10.58 49.50
CA GLY A 459 -8.40 -10.90 50.55
C GLY A 459 -7.21 -9.95 50.57
N GLU A 460 -6.76 -9.51 49.40
CA GLU A 460 -5.71 -8.49 49.22
C GLU A 460 -6.21 -7.05 49.51
N GLY A 461 -7.51 -6.87 49.74
CA GLY A 461 -8.12 -5.57 50.02
C GLY A 461 -8.34 -4.69 48.78
N GLU A 462 -8.11 -5.21 47.57
CA GLU A 462 -8.34 -4.48 46.32
C GLU A 462 -9.83 -4.34 45.97
N LEU A 463 -10.65 -5.29 46.40
CA LEU A 463 -12.11 -5.28 46.22
C LEU A 463 -12.84 -5.40 47.55
N LYS A 464 -14.05 -4.84 47.61
CA LYS A 464 -14.95 -4.98 48.76
C LYS A 464 -15.98 -6.07 48.48
N SER A 465 -16.11 -7.03 49.40
CA SER A 465 -17.17 -8.04 49.33
C SER A 465 -18.56 -7.40 49.40
N THR A 466 -19.52 -8.03 48.74
CA THR A 466 -20.93 -7.62 48.76
C THR A 466 -21.82 -8.80 49.11
N LYS A 467 -22.95 -8.55 49.79
CA LYS A 467 -23.92 -9.61 50.14
C LYS A 467 -24.43 -10.39 48.93
N VAL A 468 -24.53 -9.73 47.77
CA VAL A 468 -24.94 -10.34 46.50
C VAL A 468 -23.89 -11.31 45.98
N TYR A 469 -22.62 -10.92 46.04
CA TYR A 469 -21.49 -11.77 45.67
C TYR A 469 -21.36 -12.95 46.63
N GLU A 470 -21.43 -12.74 47.94
CA GLU A 470 -21.31 -13.80 48.96
C GLU A 470 -22.35 -14.91 48.75
N LYS A 471 -23.60 -14.53 48.44
CA LYS A 471 -24.66 -15.48 48.11
C LYS A 471 -24.35 -16.27 46.84
N TRP A 472 -23.77 -15.63 45.83
CA TRP A 472 -23.35 -16.30 44.60
C TRP A 472 -22.15 -17.21 44.83
N ALA A 473 -21.12 -16.73 45.53
CA ALA A 473 -19.90 -17.46 45.85
C ALA A 473 -20.20 -18.74 46.64
N LYS A 474 -21.12 -18.66 47.62
CA LYS A 474 -21.60 -19.82 48.38
C LYS A 474 -22.29 -20.86 47.48
N LYS A 475 -23.06 -20.41 46.48
CA LYS A 475 -23.72 -21.30 45.51
C LYS A 475 -22.69 -22.01 44.62
N ILE A 476 -21.66 -21.29 44.17
CA ILE A 476 -20.59 -21.87 43.33
C ILE A 476 -19.71 -22.84 44.12
N SER A 477 -19.38 -22.54 45.37
CA SER A 477 -18.64 -23.47 46.25
C SER A 477 -19.35 -24.81 46.48
N GLY A 478 -20.68 -24.86 46.32
CA GLY A 478 -21.47 -26.08 46.43
C GLY A 478 -21.63 -26.86 45.12
N MET A 479 -21.03 -26.41 44.01
CA MET A 479 -21.06 -27.08 42.70
C MET A 479 -19.73 -27.79 42.45
N GLU A 480 -19.75 -28.91 41.74
CA GLU A 480 -18.51 -29.57 41.32
C GLU A 480 -17.76 -28.71 40.28
N PRO A 481 -16.45 -28.53 40.44
CA PRO A 481 -15.65 -27.76 39.49
C PRO A 481 -15.55 -28.50 38.14
N PRO A 482 -15.62 -27.79 37.01
CA PRO A 482 -15.61 -28.41 35.68
C PRO A 482 -14.27 -29.12 35.40
N THR A 483 -14.34 -30.28 34.75
CA THR A 483 -13.18 -31.08 34.34
C THR A 483 -12.41 -30.35 33.24
N ASN A 484 -11.35 -29.65 33.64
CA ASN A 484 -10.46 -28.83 32.82
C ASN A 484 -11.06 -27.51 32.29
N PRO A 485 -10.93 -26.40 33.04
CA PRO A 485 -11.49 -25.09 32.66
C PRO A 485 -10.94 -24.48 31.36
N LEU A 486 -9.82 -24.99 30.83
CA LEU A 486 -9.07 -24.35 29.73
C LEU A 486 -8.88 -25.23 28.47
N GLU A 487 -9.30 -26.51 28.46
CA GLU A 487 -9.01 -27.40 27.32
C GLU A 487 -10.05 -27.35 26.18
N ARG A 488 -9.70 -26.64 25.10
CA ARG A 488 -10.18 -26.92 23.73
C ARG A 488 -9.05 -27.19 22.73
N ARG A 489 -7.79 -27.19 23.20
CA ARG A 489 -6.59 -27.30 22.36
C ARG A 489 -6.31 -28.74 21.92
N ALA A 490 -6.52 -29.75 22.76
CA ALA A 490 -6.12 -31.12 22.43
C ALA A 490 -6.98 -31.79 21.34
N LYS A 491 -8.29 -31.51 21.28
CA LYS A 491 -9.22 -32.23 20.40
C LYS A 491 -9.27 -31.67 18.97
N ALA A 492 -9.18 -30.34 18.81
CA ALA A 492 -9.19 -29.68 17.51
C ALA A 492 -7.84 -29.79 16.78
N GLU A 493 -6.72 -29.64 17.51
CA GLU A 493 -5.37 -29.90 16.98
C GLU A 493 -5.21 -31.37 16.60
N ARG A 494 -5.58 -32.34 17.47
CA ARG A 494 -5.53 -33.77 17.11
C ARG A 494 -6.40 -34.08 15.89
N LYS A 495 -7.58 -33.48 15.75
CA LYS A 495 -8.47 -33.70 14.59
C LYS A 495 -7.92 -33.10 13.30
N LYS A 496 -7.32 -31.90 13.34
CA LYS A 496 -6.63 -31.29 12.19
C LYS A 496 -5.36 -32.06 11.81
N GLN A 497 -4.57 -32.47 12.79
CA GLN A 497 -3.34 -33.22 12.59
C GLN A 497 -3.64 -34.63 12.07
N PHE A 498 -4.68 -35.30 12.58
CA PHE A 498 -5.18 -36.59 12.08
C PHE A 498 -5.70 -36.48 10.65
N ASN A 499 -6.49 -35.44 10.32
CA ASN A 499 -6.99 -35.22 8.96
C ASN A 499 -5.86 -34.89 7.96
N SER A 500 -4.82 -34.16 8.40
CA SER A 500 -3.63 -33.86 7.59
C SER A 500 -2.75 -35.09 7.37
N ILE A 501 -2.66 -35.98 8.36
CA ILE A 501 -1.94 -37.26 8.21
C ILE A 501 -2.71 -38.19 7.26
N LEU A 502 -4.04 -38.28 7.40
CA LEU A 502 -4.90 -39.04 6.48
C LEU A 502 -4.80 -38.53 5.04
N SER A 503 -4.84 -37.21 4.82
CA SER A 503 -4.72 -36.64 3.47
C SER A 503 -3.36 -36.90 2.84
N ASN A 504 -2.28 -36.86 3.63
CA ASN A 504 -0.92 -37.16 3.17
C ASN A 504 -0.67 -38.64 2.90
N ILE A 505 -1.38 -39.53 3.60
CA ILE A 505 -1.35 -40.99 3.34
C ILE A 505 -2.16 -41.28 2.08
N MET A 506 -3.37 -40.74 1.95
CA MET A 506 -4.20 -40.92 0.76
C MET A 506 -3.51 -40.38 -0.50
N SER A 507 -2.89 -39.19 -0.44
CA SER A 507 -2.15 -38.63 -1.58
C SER A 507 -0.89 -39.44 -1.94
N LYS A 508 -0.29 -40.15 -0.97
CA LYS A 508 0.86 -41.05 -1.22
C LYS A 508 0.42 -42.40 -1.78
N CYS A 509 -0.73 -42.91 -1.35
CA CYS A 509 -1.35 -44.11 -1.90
C CYS A 509 -1.83 -43.89 -3.34
N ASP A 510 -2.39 -42.72 -3.65
CA ASP A 510 -2.84 -42.38 -5.02
C ASP A 510 -1.66 -42.20 -5.99
N SER A 511 -0.49 -41.80 -5.50
CA SER A 511 0.73 -41.65 -6.32
C SER A 511 1.48 -42.96 -6.63
N LYS A 512 0.98 -44.10 -6.14
CA LYS A 512 1.55 -45.45 -6.36
C LYS A 512 0.57 -46.46 -6.94
N ALA A 513 -0.55 -46.00 -7.52
CA ALA A 513 -1.43 -46.85 -8.32
C ALA A 513 -0.84 -47.12 -9.72
N SER A 514 0.35 -47.73 -9.79
CA SER A 514 0.82 -48.49 -10.95
C SER A 514 1.94 -49.46 -10.56
N SER A 515 1.61 -50.49 -9.78
CA SER A 515 2.37 -51.74 -9.77
C SER A 515 1.51 -52.80 -9.10
N SER A 516 1.46 -53.98 -9.73
CA SER A 516 0.77 -55.20 -9.28
C SER A 516 0.92 -55.49 -7.78
N GLU A 517 -0.06 -56.21 -7.23
CA GLU A 517 -0.03 -56.70 -5.85
C GLU A 517 1.31 -57.40 -5.53
N PRO A 518 1.89 -57.17 -4.34
CA PRO A 518 3.16 -57.80 -3.95
C PRO A 518 2.98 -59.32 -3.85
N THR A 519 3.94 -60.09 -4.33
CA THR A 519 3.95 -61.56 -4.19
C THR A 519 4.14 -61.98 -2.73
N GLU A 520 3.69 -63.19 -2.36
CA GLU A 520 3.85 -63.73 -1.00
C GLU A 520 5.31 -63.70 -0.51
N GLU A 521 6.29 -63.89 -1.40
CA GLU A 521 7.72 -63.76 -1.09
C GLU A 521 8.13 -62.33 -0.67
N GLU A 522 7.53 -61.29 -1.27
CA GLU A 522 7.83 -59.89 -0.91
C GLU A 522 7.23 -59.54 0.46
N LEU A 523 6.09 -60.15 0.81
CA LEU A 523 5.45 -60.04 2.12
C LEU A 523 6.25 -60.75 3.21
N GLU A 524 6.73 -61.98 2.97
CA GLU A 524 7.59 -62.70 3.91
C GLU A 524 8.92 -61.98 4.17
N GLN A 525 9.57 -61.45 3.12
CA GLN A 525 10.81 -60.67 3.28
C GLN A 525 10.58 -59.37 4.05
N ALA A 526 9.43 -58.72 3.88
CA ALA A 526 9.06 -57.54 4.65
C ALA A 526 8.82 -57.88 6.14
N GLN A 527 8.22 -59.04 6.42
CA GLN A 527 7.97 -59.53 7.77
C GLN A 527 9.28 -59.86 8.50
N GLN A 528 10.21 -60.58 7.86
CA GLN A 528 11.55 -60.87 8.40
C GLN A 528 12.39 -59.60 8.65
N ARG A 529 12.26 -58.57 7.81
CA ARG A 529 12.89 -57.25 8.02
C ARG A 529 12.29 -56.50 9.22
N LEU A 530 11.02 -56.72 9.53
CA LEU A 530 10.33 -56.10 10.66
C LEU A 530 10.68 -56.80 11.98
N GLU A 531 10.80 -58.12 11.97
CA GLU A 531 11.23 -58.91 13.12
C GLU A 531 12.70 -58.69 13.46
N SER A 532 13.59 -58.65 12.48
CA SER A 532 15.01 -58.30 12.70
C SER A 532 15.20 -56.88 13.25
N ARG A 533 14.33 -55.92 12.86
CA ARG A 533 14.29 -54.56 13.44
C ARG A 533 13.73 -54.54 14.86
N ARG A 534 12.78 -55.41 15.19
CA ARG A 534 12.28 -55.58 16.57
C ARG A 534 13.33 -56.23 17.48
N ALA A 535 14.08 -57.20 16.97
CA ALA A 535 15.18 -57.83 17.69
C ALA A 535 16.34 -56.84 17.98
N LYS A 536 16.69 -55.98 17.01
CA LYS A 536 17.69 -54.91 17.18
C LYS A 536 17.29 -53.79 18.15
N ARG A 537 16.02 -53.69 18.53
CA ARG A 537 15.51 -52.70 19.50
C ARG A 537 15.37 -53.26 20.92
N ARG A 538 15.63 -54.55 21.12
CA ARG A 538 15.54 -55.25 22.41
C ARG A 538 16.89 -55.72 22.98
N LYS A 539 17.99 -55.49 22.25
CA LYS A 539 19.36 -55.45 22.79
C LYS A 539 19.77 -53.99 22.85
#